data_AF-A0A1G9ACF0-F1
#
_entry.id   AF-A0A1G9ACF0-F1
#
_cell.length_a   1.000
_cell.length_b   1.000
_cell.length_c   1.000
_cell.angle_alpha   90.00
_cell.angle_beta   90.00
_cell.angle_gamma   90.00
#
_symmetry.space_group_name_H-M   'P 1'
#
loop_
_entity.id
_entity.type
_entity.pdbx_description
1 polymer ?
#
loop_
_entity_poly.entity_id
_entity_poly.type
_entity_poly.pdbx_seq_one_letter_code
_entity_poly.pdbx_strand_id
1 'polypeptide(L)'
;MADPTNALNTYVFKKEVVLRSIGKLEQNPIHEHFAGYLAILRAQQGNQGLPIHFGDIAEFHEKYLRVIGASDRAPYVRPFKSRGQGLEAFNSNVAGSYAPGSLRSKGKLIEVIKVVGERQSATYTLRDGHASLALDRLLKGRKVPIGALTAFLYRDYGFRIDPPNIQSVVALFRSEFGLAAGVGSQKRIFDILFADDLGTFKLGDLELLKTEAAQNE
;
A
#
# COMPACT_ATOMS: atom_id res chain seq x y z
N MET A 1 -0.93 -39.15 0.89
CA MET A 1 0.27 -38.89 0.07
C MET A 1 0.11 -37.49 -0.50
N ALA A 2 0.86 -36.52 0.00
CA ALA A 2 0.88 -35.17 -0.55
C ALA A 2 1.79 -35.16 -1.77
N ASP A 3 1.28 -34.75 -2.91
CA ASP A 3 2.00 -34.64 -4.18
C ASP A 3 3.12 -33.58 -4.04
N PRO A 4 4.41 -33.96 -4.16
CA PRO A 4 5.54 -33.06 -3.93
C PRO A 4 5.85 -32.10 -5.09
N THR A 5 4.99 -31.99 -6.12
CA THR A 5 5.32 -31.23 -7.35
C THR A 5 4.44 -30.01 -7.64
N ASN A 6 3.54 -29.58 -6.75
CA ASN A 6 2.82 -28.32 -6.96
C ASN A 6 3.62 -27.13 -6.39
N ALA A 7 4.81 -26.89 -6.94
CA ALA A 7 5.56 -25.68 -6.66
C ALA A 7 4.74 -24.49 -7.17
N LEU A 8 4.10 -23.74 -6.26
CA LEU A 8 3.35 -22.55 -6.62
C LEU A 8 4.27 -21.59 -7.39
N ASN A 9 3.95 -21.40 -8.66
CA ASN A 9 4.59 -20.44 -9.53
C ASN A 9 4.62 -19.06 -8.87
N THR A 10 5.76 -18.39 -8.95
CA THR A 10 5.91 -17.02 -8.45
C THR A 10 5.82 -16.05 -9.61
N TYR A 11 4.93 -15.08 -9.53
CA TYR A 11 4.70 -14.07 -10.57
C TYR A 11 5.15 -12.70 -10.08
N VAL A 12 5.60 -11.83 -10.98
CA VAL A 12 5.94 -10.43 -10.69
C VAL A 12 5.23 -9.50 -11.67
N PHE A 13 5.07 -8.23 -11.30
CA PHE A 13 4.60 -7.23 -12.26
C PHE A 13 5.71 -6.89 -13.27
N LYS A 14 5.34 -6.81 -14.54
CA LYS A 14 6.22 -6.23 -15.55
C LYS A 14 6.48 -4.76 -15.26
N LYS A 15 7.70 -4.31 -15.56
CA LYS A 15 8.11 -2.90 -15.39
C LYS A 15 7.14 -1.91 -16.05
N GLU A 16 6.67 -2.19 -17.26
CA GLU A 16 5.74 -1.32 -18.00
C GLU A 16 4.39 -1.15 -17.30
N VAL A 17 3.94 -2.18 -16.57
CA VAL A 17 2.69 -2.18 -15.83
C VAL A 17 2.82 -1.33 -14.58
N VAL A 18 3.95 -1.44 -13.88
CA VAL A 18 4.28 -0.60 -12.73
C VAL A 18 4.32 0.88 -13.15
N LEU A 19 5.01 1.20 -14.25
CA LEU A 19 5.12 2.57 -14.75
C LEU A 19 3.75 3.15 -15.18
N ARG A 20 2.93 2.37 -15.87
CA ARG A 20 1.55 2.77 -16.22
C ARG A 20 0.69 3.02 -14.98
N SER A 21 0.83 2.17 -13.97
CA SER A 21 0.13 2.28 -12.69
C SER A 21 0.53 3.53 -11.92
N ILE A 22 1.82 3.86 -11.91
CA ILE A 22 2.33 5.10 -11.34
C ILE A 22 1.72 6.31 -12.06
N GLY A 23 1.76 6.33 -13.39
CA GLY A 23 1.16 7.43 -14.17
C GLY A 23 -0.34 7.61 -13.88
N LYS A 24 -1.08 6.50 -13.64
CA LYS A 24 -2.48 6.54 -13.23
C LYS A 24 -2.65 7.14 -11.82
N LEU A 25 -1.81 6.76 -10.86
CA LEU A 25 -1.85 7.29 -9.49
C LEU A 25 -1.52 8.78 -9.44
N GLU A 26 -0.56 9.25 -10.25
CA GLU A 26 -0.18 10.66 -10.33
C GLU A 26 -1.30 11.58 -10.84
N GLN A 27 -2.21 11.05 -11.66
CA GLN A 27 -3.38 11.77 -12.15
C GLN A 27 -4.49 11.89 -11.08
N ASN A 28 -4.36 11.15 -9.98
CA ASN A 28 -5.30 11.21 -8.86
C ASN A 28 -4.78 12.15 -7.78
N PRO A 29 -5.62 13.05 -7.24
CA PRO A 29 -5.19 14.04 -6.27
C PRO A 29 -5.14 13.42 -4.86
N ILE A 30 -4.26 12.44 -4.68
CA ILE A 30 -4.08 11.68 -3.43
C ILE A 30 -3.14 12.46 -2.52
N HIS A 31 -3.63 12.85 -1.35
CA HIS A 31 -2.83 13.50 -0.33
C HIS A 31 -1.72 12.56 0.12
N GLU A 32 -0.56 13.15 0.34
CA GLU A 32 0.68 12.43 0.56
C GLU A 32 0.69 11.62 1.89
N HIS A 33 -0.21 11.97 2.81
CA HIS A 33 -0.48 11.26 4.08
C HIS A 33 -1.36 10.01 3.94
N PHE A 34 -1.91 9.75 2.75
CA PHE A 34 -2.68 8.54 2.51
C PHE A 34 -1.85 7.26 2.72
N ALA A 35 -0.54 7.32 2.50
CA ALA A 35 0.38 6.22 2.84
C ALA A 35 0.35 5.87 4.34
N GLY A 36 0.34 6.86 5.24
CA GLY A 36 0.20 6.61 6.67
C GLY A 36 -1.16 6.02 7.05
N TYR A 37 -2.24 6.43 6.36
CA TYR A 37 -3.55 5.81 6.53
C TYR A 37 -3.54 4.33 6.12
N LEU A 38 -2.95 3.99 4.97
CA LEU A 38 -2.79 2.61 4.52
C LEU A 38 -1.94 1.78 5.48
N ALA A 39 -0.88 2.37 6.05
CA ALA A 39 -0.04 1.72 7.03
C ALA A 39 -0.82 1.31 8.29
N ILE A 40 -1.61 2.24 8.85
CA ILE A 40 -2.46 1.96 10.01
C ILE A 40 -3.53 0.92 9.68
N LEU A 41 -4.11 0.99 8.49
CA LEU A 41 -5.11 0.01 8.04
C LEU A 41 -4.52 -1.41 7.96
N ARG A 42 -3.31 -1.56 7.38
CA ARG A 42 -2.58 -2.83 7.36
C ARG A 42 -2.22 -3.31 8.76
N ALA A 43 -1.69 -2.42 9.59
CA ALA A 43 -1.30 -2.75 10.96
C ALA A 43 -2.49 -3.24 11.80
N GLN A 44 -3.67 -2.64 11.62
CA GLN A 44 -4.90 -3.07 12.29
C GLN A 44 -5.26 -4.53 11.98
N GLN A 45 -5.04 -4.96 10.72
CA GLN A 45 -5.25 -6.35 10.32
C GLN A 45 -4.14 -7.28 10.83
N GLY A 46 -2.87 -6.85 10.75
CA GLY A 46 -1.71 -7.65 11.15
C GLY A 46 -1.56 -7.85 12.66
N ASN A 47 -1.92 -6.83 13.44
CA ASN A 47 -1.66 -6.80 14.88
C ASN A 47 -2.75 -7.51 15.70
N GLN A 48 -3.82 -8.01 15.07
CA GLN A 48 -4.87 -8.82 15.69
C GLN A 48 -5.44 -8.23 16.99
N GLY A 49 -5.61 -6.90 17.03
CA GLY A 49 -6.14 -6.17 18.18
C GLY A 49 -5.09 -5.60 19.13
N LEU A 50 -3.80 -5.87 18.92
CA LEU A 50 -2.72 -5.16 19.62
C LEU A 50 -2.64 -3.69 19.17
N PRO A 51 -2.18 -2.78 20.04
CA PRO A 51 -2.01 -1.38 19.68
C PRO A 51 -1.07 -1.20 18.48
N ILE A 52 -1.39 -0.22 17.63
CA ILE A 52 -0.56 0.17 16.49
C ILE A 52 0.39 1.26 16.98
N HIS A 53 1.66 1.13 16.66
CA HIS A 53 2.74 2.02 17.03
C HIS A 53 3.40 2.67 15.80
N PHE A 54 4.36 3.55 16.06
CA PHE A 54 5.13 4.19 14.99
C PHE A 54 5.91 3.17 14.16
N GLY A 55 6.37 2.08 14.80
CA GLY A 55 7.10 0.99 14.15
C GLY A 55 6.30 0.37 12.99
N ASP A 56 4.99 0.17 13.14
CA ASP A 56 4.15 -0.39 12.07
C ASP A 56 4.05 0.55 10.85
N ILE A 57 4.03 1.86 11.10
CA ILE A 57 4.04 2.86 10.03
C ILE A 57 5.39 2.88 9.32
N ALA A 58 6.48 2.80 10.08
CA ALA A 58 7.83 2.74 9.52
C ALA A 58 8.03 1.46 8.69
N GLU A 59 7.59 0.30 9.19
CA GLU A 59 7.62 -0.98 8.47
C GLU A 59 6.87 -0.89 7.14
N PHE A 60 5.69 -0.27 7.12
CA PHE A 60 4.96 -0.07 5.86
C PHE A 60 5.76 0.73 4.83
N HIS A 61 6.40 1.83 5.24
CA HIS A 61 7.18 2.67 4.33
C HIS A 61 8.41 1.91 3.82
N GLU A 62 9.06 1.19 4.72
CA GLU A 62 10.19 0.33 4.40
C GLU A 62 9.81 -0.77 3.40
N LYS A 63 8.68 -1.43 3.64
CA LYS A 63 8.19 -2.52 2.81
C LYS A 63 7.74 -2.06 1.43
N TYR A 64 6.92 -1.00 1.35
CA TYR A 64 6.24 -0.67 0.10
C TYR A 64 6.78 0.55 -0.63
N LEU A 65 7.42 1.48 0.07
CA LEU A 65 7.88 2.73 -0.55
C LEU A 65 9.38 2.72 -0.82
N ARG A 66 10.15 1.81 -0.20
CA ARG A 66 11.59 1.70 -0.48
C ARG A 66 11.83 1.19 -1.89
N VAL A 67 12.83 1.75 -2.56
CA VAL A 67 13.28 1.27 -3.87
C VAL A 67 14.66 0.63 -3.70
N ILE A 68 14.76 -0.64 -4.08
CA ILE A 68 16.04 -1.38 -4.04
C ILE A 68 17.00 -0.77 -5.05
N GLY A 69 18.23 -0.49 -4.62
CA GLY A 69 19.25 0.16 -5.44
C GLY A 69 19.12 1.68 -5.56
N ALA A 70 18.14 2.30 -4.90
CA ALA A 70 18.10 3.76 -4.77
C ALA A 70 19.21 4.28 -3.85
N SER A 71 19.55 5.57 -4.01
CA SER A 71 20.52 6.24 -3.14
C SER A 71 20.06 6.28 -1.69
N ASP A 72 20.97 6.10 -0.74
CA ASP A 72 20.72 6.26 0.69
C ASP A 72 20.16 7.65 1.06
N ARG A 73 20.41 8.68 0.22
CA ARG A 73 19.88 10.03 0.42
C ARG A 73 18.40 10.14 0.09
N ALA A 74 17.89 9.28 -0.79
CA ALA A 74 16.49 9.29 -1.23
C ALA A 74 15.99 7.85 -1.52
N PRO A 75 15.92 6.99 -0.49
CA PRO A 75 15.66 5.56 -0.68
C PRO A 75 14.18 5.25 -0.95
N TYR A 76 13.27 6.20 -0.72
CA TYR A 76 11.83 6.00 -0.86
C TYR A 76 11.26 6.71 -2.08
N VAL A 77 10.21 6.14 -2.65
CA VAL A 77 9.39 6.77 -3.69
C VAL A 77 7.99 7.02 -3.17
N ARG A 78 7.51 8.25 -3.38
CA ARG A 78 6.15 8.63 -3.01
C ARG A 78 5.24 8.67 -4.24
N PRO A 79 4.19 7.83 -4.30
CA PRO A 79 3.23 7.85 -5.41
C PRO A 79 2.13 8.92 -5.23
N PHE A 80 2.01 9.47 -4.02
CA PHE A 80 0.92 10.36 -3.63
C PHE A 80 1.45 11.76 -3.39
N LYS A 81 0.83 12.75 -4.04
CA LYS A 81 1.12 14.14 -3.78
C LYS A 81 -0.08 15.02 -3.97
N SER A 82 -0.24 15.96 -3.04
CA SER A 82 -1.29 16.96 -3.12
C SER A 82 -1.01 18.07 -4.15
N ARG A 83 0.24 18.24 -4.60
CA ARG A 83 0.72 19.27 -5.54
C ARG A 83 1.84 18.73 -6.45
N GLY A 84 1.85 19.10 -7.73
CA GLY A 84 2.88 18.71 -8.73
C GLY A 84 2.58 17.42 -9.50
N GLN A 85 3.47 17.02 -10.43
CA GLN A 85 3.39 15.78 -11.27
C GLN A 85 4.71 14.99 -11.26
N GLY A 86 4.68 13.66 -11.39
CA GLY A 86 5.86 12.77 -11.29
C GLY A 86 6.11 12.08 -9.94
N LEU A 87 6.92 11.03 -9.93
CA LEU A 87 7.41 10.41 -8.69
C LEU A 87 8.38 11.35 -7.97
N GLU A 88 8.23 11.45 -6.65
CA GLU A 88 9.19 12.16 -5.82
C GLU A 88 9.99 11.15 -5.00
N ALA A 89 11.32 11.17 -5.19
CA ALA A 89 12.24 10.45 -4.33
C ALA A 89 12.36 11.20 -3.00
N PHE A 90 12.35 10.48 -1.90
CA PHE A 90 12.24 11.05 -0.57
C PHE A 90 13.28 10.45 0.37
N ASN A 91 13.78 11.28 1.28
CA ASN A 91 14.86 10.91 2.20
C ASN A 91 14.45 9.85 3.22
N SER A 92 15.41 9.31 3.96
CA SER A 92 15.18 8.26 4.96
C SER A 92 14.20 8.65 6.09
N ASN A 93 13.88 9.94 6.27
CA ASN A 93 13.04 10.45 7.34
C ASN A 93 11.53 10.51 6.98
N VAL A 94 11.08 9.92 5.86
CA VAL A 94 9.64 9.94 5.46
C VAL A 94 8.74 9.47 6.60
N ALA A 95 9.07 8.34 7.22
CA ALA A 95 8.31 7.79 8.33
C ALA A 95 8.19 8.80 9.48
N GLY A 96 9.23 9.62 9.73
CA GLY A 96 9.23 10.68 10.75
C GLY A 96 8.16 11.76 10.54
N SER A 97 7.64 11.94 9.31
CA SER A 97 6.49 12.82 9.05
C SER A 97 5.20 12.33 9.74
N TYR A 98 5.17 11.06 10.14
CA TYR A 98 4.06 10.42 10.85
C TYR A 98 4.32 10.29 12.36
N ALA A 99 5.45 10.81 12.86
CA ALA A 99 5.69 10.84 14.30
C ALA A 99 4.60 11.69 15.01
N PRO A 100 4.28 11.40 16.29
CA PRO A 100 3.18 12.06 16.99
C PRO A 100 3.31 13.59 17.02
N GLY A 101 4.52 14.12 17.17
CA GLY A 101 4.78 15.57 17.13
C GLY A 101 4.51 16.16 15.74
N SER A 102 4.93 15.48 14.68
CA SER A 102 4.74 15.89 13.29
C SER A 102 3.26 15.93 12.93
N LEU A 103 2.50 14.89 13.28
CA LEU A 103 1.06 14.81 12.99
C LEU A 103 0.24 15.84 13.76
N ARG A 104 0.54 16.07 15.05
CA ARG A 104 -0.18 17.02 15.92
C ARG A 104 -0.09 18.46 15.44
N SER A 105 0.98 18.82 14.72
CA SER A 105 1.20 20.22 14.35
C SER A 105 0.41 20.69 13.13
N LYS A 106 0.26 19.87 12.06
CA LYS A 106 -0.32 20.35 10.77
C LYS A 106 -0.93 19.26 9.84
N GLY A 107 -1.09 18.01 10.27
CA GLY A 107 -1.34 16.91 9.32
C GLY A 107 -2.82 16.59 9.06
N LYS A 108 -3.26 16.57 7.78
CA LYS A 108 -4.59 16.07 7.37
C LYS A 108 -4.95 14.67 7.88
N LEU A 109 -3.95 13.85 8.19
CA LEU A 109 -4.14 12.51 8.74
C LEU A 109 -4.78 12.53 10.14
N ILE A 110 -4.51 13.55 10.96
CA ILE A 110 -5.06 13.63 12.34
C ILE A 110 -6.58 13.77 12.37
N GLU A 111 -7.17 14.21 11.25
CA GLU A 111 -8.62 14.28 11.06
C GLU A 111 -9.23 12.88 10.84
N VAL A 112 -8.43 11.89 10.45
CA VAL A 112 -8.85 10.51 10.13
C VAL A 112 -8.46 9.52 11.23
N ILE A 113 -7.45 9.85 12.03
CA ILE A 113 -6.92 8.98 13.07
C ILE A 113 -6.94 9.65 14.44
N LYS A 114 -6.83 8.85 15.50
CA LYS A 114 -6.56 9.30 16.87
C LYS A 114 -5.18 8.81 17.27
N VAL A 115 -4.40 9.72 17.88
CA VAL A 115 -3.08 9.43 18.45
C VAL A 115 -3.16 9.62 19.95
N VAL A 116 -2.75 8.62 20.73
CA VAL A 116 -2.73 8.66 22.20
C VAL A 116 -1.33 8.35 22.70
N GLY A 117 -0.85 9.10 23.71
CA GLY A 117 0.51 8.96 24.23
C GLY A 117 1.53 9.83 23.50
N GLU A 118 2.81 9.65 23.81
CA GLU A 118 3.91 10.48 23.31
C GLU A 118 5.13 9.67 22.91
N ARG A 119 5.90 10.17 21.95
CA ARG A 119 7.16 9.55 21.48
C ARG A 119 6.94 8.06 21.14
N GLN A 120 7.68 7.17 21.80
CA GLN A 120 7.67 5.72 21.54
C GLN A 120 6.45 5.00 22.13
N SER A 121 5.75 5.58 23.11
CA SER A 121 4.52 4.99 23.67
C SER A 121 3.26 5.42 22.91
N ALA A 122 3.41 6.24 21.86
CA ALA A 122 2.28 6.69 21.09
C ALA A 122 1.62 5.52 20.34
N THR A 123 0.30 5.51 20.40
CA THR A 123 -0.56 4.54 19.73
C THR A 123 -1.48 5.23 18.74
N TYR A 124 -1.77 4.54 17.64
CA TYR A 124 -2.55 5.05 16.52
C TYR A 124 -3.81 4.22 16.36
N THR A 125 -4.95 4.87 16.16
CA THR A 125 -6.24 4.21 15.92
C THR A 125 -7.00 4.95 14.83
N LEU A 126 -7.74 4.23 14.00
CA LEU A 126 -8.65 4.83 13.03
C LEU A 126 -9.86 5.40 13.78
N ARG A 127 -10.33 6.59 13.40
CA ARG A 127 -11.58 7.16 13.94
C ARG A 127 -12.80 6.43 13.39
N ASP A 128 -13.93 6.56 14.07
CA ASP A 128 -15.21 6.14 13.50
C ASP A 128 -15.47 6.89 12.19
N GLY A 129 -15.95 6.17 11.17
CA GLY A 129 -16.14 6.74 9.84
C GLY A 129 -14.85 7.11 9.10
N HIS A 130 -13.68 6.60 9.53
CA HIS A 130 -12.38 6.90 8.93
C HIS A 130 -12.34 6.75 7.40
N ALA A 131 -13.09 5.81 6.81
CA ALA A 131 -13.10 5.64 5.36
C ALA A 131 -13.68 6.87 4.64
N SER A 132 -14.81 7.40 5.13
CA SER A 132 -15.41 8.62 4.58
C SER A 132 -14.52 9.84 4.85
N LEU A 133 -13.93 9.92 6.04
CA LEU A 133 -12.98 10.97 6.38
C LEU A 133 -11.72 10.93 5.51
N ALA A 134 -11.18 9.75 5.22
CA ALA A 134 -10.06 9.58 4.31
C ALA A 134 -10.44 9.96 2.87
N LEU A 135 -11.61 9.55 2.40
CA LEU A 135 -12.11 9.94 1.08
C LEU A 135 -12.18 11.47 0.95
N ASP A 136 -12.72 12.16 1.95
CA ASP A 136 -12.86 13.61 1.94
C ASP A 136 -11.51 14.32 2.12
N ARG A 137 -10.79 14.01 3.20
CA ARG A 137 -9.61 14.76 3.67
C ARG A 137 -8.32 14.36 2.98
N LEU A 138 -8.16 13.10 2.62
CA LEU A 138 -6.94 12.56 2.02
C LEU A 138 -7.07 12.33 0.53
N LEU A 139 -8.28 12.04 0.04
CA LEU A 139 -8.50 11.71 -1.37
C LEU A 139 -9.26 12.80 -2.14
N LYS A 140 -9.65 13.90 -1.48
CA LYS A 140 -10.37 15.03 -2.07
C LYS A 140 -11.61 14.59 -2.86
N GLY A 141 -12.34 13.60 -2.31
CA GLY A 141 -13.54 13.03 -2.90
C GLY A 141 -13.33 12.06 -4.06
N ARG A 142 -12.09 11.77 -4.47
CA ARG A 142 -11.79 10.86 -5.58
C ARG A 142 -11.20 9.54 -5.10
N LYS A 143 -11.88 8.44 -5.40
CA LYS A 143 -11.41 7.11 -5.01
C LYS A 143 -10.08 6.75 -5.70
N VAL A 144 -9.27 5.94 -5.02
CA VAL A 144 -7.97 5.49 -5.53
C VAL A 144 -8.17 4.32 -6.51
N PRO A 145 -7.57 4.33 -7.70
CA PRO A 145 -7.59 3.18 -8.62
C PRO A 145 -6.85 1.98 -7.98
N ILE A 146 -7.58 0.91 -7.68
CA ILE A 146 -7.07 -0.19 -6.85
C ILE A 146 -6.01 -1.03 -7.55
N GLY A 147 -6.21 -1.37 -8.83
CA GLY A 147 -5.25 -2.10 -9.64
C GLY A 147 -3.93 -1.33 -9.71
N ALA A 148 -3.99 -0.04 -10.04
CA ALA A 148 -2.79 0.80 -10.06
C ALA A 148 -2.10 0.90 -8.70
N LEU A 149 -2.86 1.06 -7.60
CA LEU A 149 -2.30 1.09 -6.25
C LEU A 149 -1.58 -0.22 -5.90
N THR A 150 -2.22 -1.36 -6.16
CA THR A 150 -1.64 -2.68 -5.85
C THR A 150 -0.39 -2.97 -6.68
N ALA A 151 -0.40 -2.63 -7.97
CA ALA A 151 0.78 -2.75 -8.83
C ALA A 151 1.94 -1.88 -8.37
N PHE A 152 1.66 -0.67 -7.86
CA PHE A 152 2.69 0.19 -7.28
C PHE A 152 3.26 -0.38 -5.97
N LEU A 153 2.40 -0.73 -5.02
CA LEU A 153 2.83 -1.19 -3.70
C LEU A 153 3.65 -2.48 -3.80
N TYR A 154 3.22 -3.40 -4.67
CA TYR A 154 3.86 -4.69 -4.83
C TYR A 154 4.85 -4.80 -5.99
N ARG A 155 5.31 -3.67 -6.55
CA ARG A 155 6.22 -3.64 -7.71
C ARG A 155 7.50 -4.47 -7.54
N ASP A 156 7.98 -4.60 -6.30
CA ASP A 156 9.24 -5.27 -5.95
C ASP A 156 9.01 -6.66 -5.32
N TYR A 157 7.81 -7.24 -5.49
CA TYR A 157 7.41 -8.49 -4.83
C TYR A 157 6.98 -9.58 -5.81
N GLY A 158 7.31 -10.82 -5.45
CA GLY A 158 6.78 -12.03 -6.09
C GLY A 158 5.49 -12.51 -5.43
N PHE A 159 4.53 -12.93 -6.25
CA PHE A 159 3.21 -13.41 -5.84
C PHE A 159 3.06 -14.90 -6.11
N ARG A 160 2.59 -15.64 -5.12
CA ARG A 160 2.10 -17.02 -5.30
C ARG A 160 0.58 -16.97 -5.40
N ILE A 161 0.07 -16.84 -6.63
CA ILE A 161 -1.35 -16.64 -6.93
C ILE A 161 -1.81 -17.53 -8.08
N ASP A 162 -3.08 -17.93 -8.03
CA ASP A 162 -3.74 -18.70 -9.09
C ASP A 162 -5.22 -18.26 -9.16
N PRO A 163 -5.73 -17.76 -10.30
CA PRO A 163 -5.00 -17.47 -11.55
C PRO A 163 -4.04 -16.26 -11.43
N PRO A 164 -2.98 -16.19 -12.26
CA PRO A 164 -2.03 -15.07 -12.26
C PRO A 164 -2.62 -13.85 -12.98
N ASN A 165 -3.53 -13.14 -12.31
CA ASN A 165 -4.15 -11.93 -12.80
C ASN A 165 -4.27 -10.85 -11.71
N ILE A 166 -4.65 -9.63 -12.12
CA ILE A 166 -4.77 -8.49 -11.21
C ILE A 166 -5.83 -8.72 -10.13
N GLN A 167 -6.91 -9.44 -10.42
CA GLN A 167 -7.98 -9.74 -9.48
C GLN A 167 -7.44 -10.53 -8.28
N SER A 168 -6.58 -11.52 -8.53
CA SER A 168 -5.91 -12.30 -7.49
C SER A 168 -4.94 -11.46 -6.66
N VAL A 169 -4.20 -10.53 -7.29
CA VAL A 169 -3.32 -9.59 -6.56
C VAL A 169 -4.13 -8.62 -5.69
N VAL A 170 -5.28 -8.15 -6.18
CA VAL A 170 -6.18 -7.28 -5.41
C VAL A 170 -6.83 -8.05 -4.27
N ALA A 171 -7.16 -9.32 -4.45
CA ALA A 171 -7.63 -10.17 -3.36
C ALA A 171 -6.56 -10.32 -2.27
N LEU A 172 -5.28 -10.51 -2.65
CA LEU A 172 -4.16 -10.52 -1.71
C LEU A 172 -4.03 -9.21 -0.95
N PHE A 173 -4.07 -8.07 -1.65
CA PHE A 173 -4.09 -6.74 -1.03
C PHE A 173 -5.26 -6.61 -0.04
N ARG A 174 -6.47 -7.01 -0.44
CA ARG A 174 -7.63 -6.90 0.43
C ARG A 174 -7.47 -7.74 1.70
N SER A 175 -6.87 -8.92 1.59
CA SER A 175 -6.57 -9.75 2.75
C SER A 175 -5.53 -9.11 3.68
N GLU A 176 -4.43 -8.59 3.12
CA GLU A 176 -3.33 -7.99 3.90
C GLU A 176 -3.76 -6.69 4.61
N PHE A 177 -4.71 -5.94 4.05
CA PHE A 177 -5.16 -4.65 4.58
C PHE A 177 -6.48 -4.72 5.36
N GLY A 178 -7.02 -5.91 5.62
CA GLY A 178 -8.29 -6.03 6.36
C GLY A 178 -9.47 -5.43 5.61
N LEU A 179 -9.54 -5.69 4.31
CA LEU A 179 -10.54 -5.19 3.36
C LEU A 179 -11.30 -6.35 2.69
N ALA A 180 -11.46 -7.49 3.36
CA ALA A 180 -12.05 -8.70 2.79
C ALA A 180 -13.48 -8.47 2.26
N ALA A 181 -13.78 -9.05 1.11
CA ALA A 181 -15.09 -8.90 0.46
C ALA A 181 -16.23 -9.60 1.24
N GLY A 182 -15.92 -10.69 1.95
CA GLY A 182 -16.88 -11.44 2.76
C GLY A 182 -17.23 -10.78 4.10
N VAL A 183 -16.50 -9.75 4.53
CA VAL A 183 -16.76 -9.05 5.80
C VAL A 183 -17.41 -7.71 5.50
N GLY A 184 -18.68 -7.55 5.85
CA GLY A 184 -19.50 -6.40 5.42
C GLY A 184 -18.91 -5.03 5.76
N SER A 185 -18.29 -4.86 6.94
CA SER A 185 -17.61 -3.61 7.33
C SER A 185 -16.37 -3.34 6.47
N GLN A 186 -15.53 -4.34 6.27
CA GLN A 186 -14.31 -4.26 5.46
C GLN A 186 -14.61 -4.01 3.98
N LYS A 187 -15.65 -4.67 3.45
CA LYS A 187 -16.16 -4.41 2.10
C LYS A 187 -16.61 -2.95 1.94
N ARG A 188 -17.37 -2.42 2.90
CA ARG A 188 -17.81 -1.01 2.86
C ARG A 188 -16.65 -0.04 2.86
N ILE A 189 -15.62 -0.27 3.69
CA ILE A 189 -14.40 0.56 3.69
C ILE A 189 -13.75 0.53 2.31
N PHE A 190 -13.61 -0.65 1.71
CA PHE A 190 -13.04 -0.79 0.36
C PHE A 190 -13.86 0.00 -0.67
N ASP A 191 -15.18 -0.20 -0.68
CA ASP A 191 -16.09 0.42 -1.65
C ASP A 191 -16.09 1.95 -1.53
N ILE A 192 -15.86 2.51 -0.34
CA ILE A 192 -15.74 3.97 -0.13
C ILE A 192 -14.45 4.51 -0.75
N LEU A 193 -13.33 3.81 -0.58
CA LEU A 193 -12.00 4.35 -0.86
C LEU A 193 -11.47 4.07 -2.25
N PHE A 194 -11.89 2.97 -2.86
CA PHE A 194 -11.26 2.44 -4.05
C PHE A 194 -12.19 2.42 -5.26
N ALA A 195 -11.65 2.83 -6.42
CA ALA A 195 -12.27 2.69 -7.71
C ALA A 195 -11.73 1.45 -8.41
N ASP A 196 -12.62 0.75 -9.11
CA ASP A 196 -12.25 -0.36 -9.97
C ASP A 196 -11.61 0.18 -11.26
N ASP A 197 -10.36 -0.19 -11.50
CA ASP A 197 -9.62 0.03 -12.75
C ASP A 197 -9.02 -1.27 -13.30
N LEU A 198 -9.53 -2.43 -12.87
CA LEU A 198 -8.97 -3.74 -13.20
C LEU A 198 -9.06 -4.06 -14.70
N GLY A 199 -10.06 -3.52 -15.38
CA GLY A 199 -10.20 -3.63 -16.84
C GLY A 199 -9.07 -2.97 -17.64
N THR A 200 -8.20 -2.19 -16.99
CA THR A 200 -7.00 -1.62 -17.63
C THR A 200 -5.79 -2.57 -17.61
N PHE A 201 -5.91 -3.71 -16.94
CA PHE A 201 -4.88 -4.75 -16.84
C PHE A 201 -5.18 -5.92 -17.78
N LYS A 202 -4.12 -6.55 -18.29
CA LYS A 202 -4.15 -7.66 -19.24
C LYS A 202 -3.59 -8.94 -18.60
N LEU A 203 -3.97 -10.10 -19.12
CA LEU A 203 -3.49 -11.41 -18.63
C LEU A 203 -1.96 -11.53 -18.67
N GLY A 204 -1.29 -10.83 -19.59
CA GLY A 204 0.17 -10.82 -19.72
C GLY A 204 0.89 -9.71 -18.95
N ASP A 205 0.20 -8.98 -18.05
CA ASP A 205 0.82 -7.92 -17.23
C ASP A 205 1.65 -8.48 -16.06
N LEU A 206 1.41 -9.74 -15.69
CA LEU A 206 2.24 -10.51 -14.77
C LEU A 206 3.13 -11.44 -15.57
N GLU A 207 4.38 -11.59 -15.14
CA GLU A 207 5.31 -12.55 -15.71
C GLU A 207 5.75 -13.56 -14.66
N LEU A 208 5.94 -14.80 -15.10
CA LEU A 208 6.47 -15.85 -14.26
C LEU A 208 7.93 -15.49 -13.93
N LEU A 209 8.23 -15.36 -12.65
CA LEU A 209 9.60 -15.25 -12.18
C LEU A 209 10.26 -16.59 -12.45
N LYS A 210 11.08 -16.65 -13.49
CA LYS A 210 11.92 -17.81 -13.75
C LYS A 210 12.90 -17.89 -12.59
N THR A 211 12.72 -18.87 -11.71
CA THR A 211 13.80 -19.27 -10.83
C THR A 211 14.91 -19.73 -11.76
N GLU A 212 16.00 -18.99 -11.84
CA GLU A 212 17.23 -19.56 -12.39
C GLU A 212 17.49 -20.81 -11.54
N ALA A 213 17.27 -21.99 -12.13
CA ALA A 213 17.78 -23.22 -11.55
C ALA A 213 19.26 -22.93 -11.31
N ALA A 214 19.70 -23.07 -10.06
CA ALA A 214 21.08 -22.88 -9.65
C ALA A 214 22.01 -23.47 -10.72
N GLN A 215 22.57 -22.60 -11.55
CA GLN A 215 23.60 -22.95 -12.50
C GLN A 215 24.91 -22.70 -11.77
N ASN A 216 25.52 -23.81 -11.35
CA ASN A 216 26.92 -23.99 -10.93
C ASN A 216 27.19 -23.47 -9.49
N GLU A 217 27.78 -24.25 -8.57
CA GLU A 217 28.76 -25.34 -8.67
C GLU A 217 28.48 -26.48 -7.67
#